data_AF-A0A929ET50-F1
#
_entry.id   AF-A0A929ET50-F1
#
_cell.length_a   1.000
_cell.length_b   1.000
_cell.length_c   1.000
_cell.angle_alpha   90.00
_cell.angle_beta   90.00
_cell.angle_gamma   90.00
#
_symmetry.space_group_name_H-M   'P 1'
#
loop_
_entity.id
_entity.type
_entity.pdbx_description
1 polymer ?
#
loop_
_entity_poly.entity_id
_entity_poly.type
_entity_poly.pdbx_seq_one_letter_code
_entity_poly.pdbx_strand_id
1 'polypeptide(L)' 'MTKRPEKIRSICQQNSVLNQLSQRSKKLEHLNYLLKQALPSQFSAHCRLANISGNTLIIHTDNASFASLIRFQSPV' A
#
# COMPACT_ATOMS: atom_id res chain seq x y z
N MET A 1 13.22 -30.80 -25.42
CA MET A 1 12.45 -30.82 -24.14
C MET A 1 11.84 -29.45 -23.93
N THR A 2 10.51 -29.33 -23.98
CA THR A 2 9.79 -28.07 -23.80
C THR A 2 9.70 -27.73 -22.30
N LYS A 3 10.38 -26.66 -21.88
CA LYS A 3 10.30 -26.19 -20.48
C LYS A 3 8.87 -25.70 -20.21
N ARG A 4 8.16 -26.39 -19.32
CA ARG A 4 6.82 -26.00 -18.89
C ARG A 4 6.94 -24.71 -18.08
N PRO A 5 6.15 -23.66 -18.35
CA PRO A 5 6.25 -22.42 -17.61
C PRO A 5 5.93 -22.66 -16.14
N GLU A 6 6.81 -22.18 -15.26
CA GLU A 6 6.63 -22.27 -13.82
C GLU A 6 5.58 -21.26 -13.35
N LYS A 7 4.93 -21.56 -12.23
CA LYS A 7 3.98 -20.63 -11.62
C LYS A 7 4.74 -19.39 -11.15
N ILE A 8 4.25 -18.19 -11.49
CA ILE A 8 4.85 -16.91 -11.07
C ILE A 8 5.10 -16.86 -9.55
N ARG A 9 4.17 -17.42 -8.76
CA ARG A 9 4.32 -17.51 -7.29
C ARG A 9 5.59 -18.26 -6.88
N SER A 10 5.92 -19.37 -7.53
CA SER A 10 7.11 -20.16 -7.23
C SER A 10 8.38 -19.38 -7.56
N ILE A 11 8.40 -18.66 -8.69
CA ILE A 11 9.51 -17.80 -9.10
C ILE A 11 9.72 -16.66 -8.08
N CYS A 12 8.64 -16.01 -7.65
CA CYS A 12 8.70 -14.95 -6.63
C CYS A 12 9.16 -15.47 -5.26
N GLN A 13 8.91 -16.74 -4.92
CA GLN A 13 9.32 -17.33 -3.64
C GLN A 13 10.80 -17.76 -3.67
N GLN A 14 11.29 -18.25 -4.80
CA GLN A 14 12.68 -18.72 -4.96
C GLN A 14 13.68 -17.57 -5.05
N ASN A 15 13.27 -16.40 -5.55
CA ASN A 15 14.11 -15.21 -5.59
C ASN A 15 13.91 -14.37 -4.32
N SER A 16 14.98 -14.20 -3.53
CA SER A 16 14.93 -13.48 -2.25
C SER A 16 14.41 -12.04 -2.36
N VAL A 17 14.82 -11.31 -3.40
CA VAL A 17 14.39 -9.92 -3.64
C VAL A 17 12.91 -9.87 -4.00
N LEU A 18 12.45 -10.74 -4.91
CA LEU A 18 11.03 -10.81 -5.27
C LEU A 18 10.17 -11.25 -4.10
N ASN A 19 10.66 -12.16 -3.25
CA ASN A 19 9.96 -12.62 -2.07
C ASN A 19 9.80 -11.47 -1.07
N GLN A 20 10.88 -10.72 -0.79
CA GLN A 20 10.84 -9.53 0.06
C GLN A 20 9.87 -8.47 -0.47
N LEU A 21 9.90 -8.20 -1.78
CA LEU A 21 8.99 -7.26 -2.42
C LEU A 21 7.53 -7.73 -2.29
N SER A 22 7.26 -9.02 -2.50
CA SER A 22 5.94 -9.61 -2.34
C SER A 22 5.42 -9.50 -0.90
N GLN A 23 6.26 -9.82 0.09
CA GLN A 23 5.93 -9.69 1.51
C GLN A 23 5.65 -8.24 1.89
N ARG A 24 6.48 -7.30 1.44
CA ARG A 24 6.29 -5.87 1.70
C ARG A 24 5.00 -5.36 1.06
N SER A 25 4.72 -5.75 -0.18
CA SER A 25 3.48 -5.38 -0.88
C SER A 25 2.24 -5.84 -0.12
N LYS A 26 2.20 -7.10 0.32
CA LYS A 26 1.10 -7.65 1.15
C LYS A 26 0.93 -6.90 2.46
N LYS A 27 2.04 -6.56 3.13
CA LYS A 27 2.01 -5.78 4.37
C LYS A 27 1.40 -4.39 4.12
N LEU A 28 1.83 -3.69 3.07
CA LEU A 28 1.27 -2.39 2.70
C LEU A 28 -0.20 -2.48 2.31
N GLU A 29 -0.62 -3.54 1.62
CA GLU A 29 -2.02 -3.77 1.27
C GLU A 29 -2.91 -3.96 2.52
N HIS A 30 -2.45 -4.77 3.47
CA HIS A 30 -3.16 -4.96 4.74
C HIS A 30 -3.26 -3.66 5.53
N LEU A 31 -2.17 -2.90 5.63
CA LEU A 31 -2.15 -1.61 6.31
C LEU A 31 -3.04 -0.57 5.59
N ASN A 32 -3.08 -0.60 4.26
CA ASN A 32 -3.99 0.22 3.48
C ASN A 32 -5.46 -0.09 3.79
N TYR A 33 -5.80 -1.37 3.96
CA TYR A 33 -7.14 -1.79 4.37
C TYR A 33 -7.51 -1.26 5.77
N LEU A 34 -6.58 -1.30 6.72
CA LEU A 34 -6.79 -0.72 8.07
C LEU A 34 -6.93 0.80 8.01
N LEU A 35 -6.08 1.48 7.22
CA LEU A 35 -6.18 2.93 7.01
C LEU A 35 -7.56 3.33 6.48
N LYS A 36 -8.08 2.60 5.49
CA LYS A 36 -9.40 2.89 4.89
C LYS A 36 -10.56 2.70 5.86
N GLN A 37 -10.44 1.81 6.84
CA GLN A 37 -11.43 1.63 7.90
C GLN A 37 -11.36 2.73 8.97
N ALA A 38 -10.16 3.23 9.26
CA ALA A 38 -9.96 4.30 10.24
C ALA A 38 -10.31 5.69 9.69
N LEU A 39 -10.22 5.89 8.38
CA LEU A 39 -10.54 7.15 7.74
C LEU A 39 -12.06 7.34 7.56
N PRO A 40 -12.55 8.59 7.68
CA PRO A 40 -13.89 8.96 7.22
C PRO A 40 -14.15 8.54 5.77
N SER A 41 -15.39 8.18 5.45
CA SER A 41 -15.80 7.69 4.13
C SER A 41 -15.45 8.64 2.98
N GLN A 42 -15.49 9.95 3.24
CA GLN A 42 -15.09 11.00 2.28
C GLN A 42 -13.62 10.92 1.86
N PHE A 43 -12.76 10.29 2.65
CA PHE A 43 -11.33 10.13 2.35
C PHE A 43 -10.93 8.71 1.97
N SER A 44 -11.60 7.69 2.50
CA SER A 44 -11.22 6.29 2.27
C SER A 44 -11.26 5.87 0.79
N ALA A 45 -12.12 6.51 -0.01
CA ALA A 45 -12.20 6.33 -1.45
C ALA A 45 -11.04 6.98 -2.22
N HIS A 46 -10.50 8.09 -1.70
CA HIS A 46 -9.51 8.94 -2.37
C HIS A 46 -8.11 8.87 -1.78
N CYS A 47 -7.89 7.95 -0.82
CA CYS A 47 -6.64 7.76 -0.13
C CYS A 47 -6.12 6.33 -0.31
N ARG A 48 -4.81 6.22 -0.49
CA ARG A 48 -4.10 4.96 -0.48
C ARG A 48 -2.81 5.09 0.32
N LEU A 49 -2.55 4.10 1.18
CA LEU A 49 -1.26 3.99 1.83
C LEU A 49 -0.17 3.71 0.78
N ALA A 50 0.79 4.61 0.67
CA ALA A 50 1.94 4.47 -0.22
C ALA A 50 3.10 3.77 0.50
N ASN A 51 3.40 4.19 1.74
CA ASN A 51 4.50 3.63 2.51
C ASN A 51 4.39 3.98 4.01
N ILE A 52 5.18 3.28 4.82
CA ILE A 52 5.47 3.66 6.22
C ILE A 52 6.97 3.91 6.33
N SER A 53 7.34 5.04 6.93
CA SER A 53 8.73 5.40 7.19
C SER A 53 8.87 5.81 8.66
N GLY A 54 9.46 4.93 9.48
CA GLY A 54 9.52 5.12 10.92
C GLY A 54 8.11 5.26 11.51
N ASN A 55 7.86 6.42 12.14
CA ASN A 55 6.57 6.75 12.75
C ASN A 55 5.64 7.56 11.82
N THR A 56 6.00 7.70 10.55
CA THR A 56 5.28 8.51 9.56
C THR A 56 4.54 7.62 8.56
N LEU A 57 3.25 7.87 8.42
CA LEU A 57 2.39 7.28 7.40
C LEU A 57 2.42 8.15 6.13
N ILE A 58 2.81 7.58 4.99
CA ILE A 58 2.81 8.27 3.71
C ILE A 58 1.58 7.87 2.91
N ILE A 59 0.67 8.81 2.68
CA ILE A 59 -0.60 8.60 1.99
C ILE A 59 -0.54 9.28 0.62
N HIS A 60 -0.94 8.54 -0.41
CA HIS A 60 -1.28 9.11 -1.72
C HIS A 60 -2.75 9.48 -1.75
N THR A 61 -3.04 10.66 -2.28
CA THR A 61 -4.38 11.12 -2.59
C THR A 61 -4.56 11.25 -4.09
N ASP A 62 -5.79 11.11 -4.59
CA ASP A 62 -6.07 11.21 -6.02
C ASP A 62 -5.73 12.59 -6.61
N ASN A 63 -5.84 13.65 -5.80
CA ASN A 63 -5.49 15.02 -6.19
C ASN A 63 -5.04 15.87 -4.99
N ALA A 64 -4.59 17.08 -5.29
CA ALA A 64 -4.10 18.05 -4.31
C ALA A 64 -5.21 18.55 -3.36
N SER A 65 -6.45 18.65 -3.82
CA SER A 65 -7.59 19.10 -3.00
C SER A 65 -7.83 18.16 -1.82
N PHE A 66 -7.83 16.85 -2.04
CA PHE A 66 -7.95 15.86 -0.96
C PHE A 66 -6.76 15.90 0.02
N ALA A 67 -5.54 16.12 -0.48
CA ALA A 67 -4.38 16.27 0.38
C ALA A 67 -4.52 17.48 1.32
N SER A 68 -5.01 18.60 0.81
CA SER A 68 -5.27 19.82 1.61
C SER A 68 -6.39 19.61 2.63
N LEU A 69 -7.49 18.97 2.24
CA LEU A 69 -8.61 18.68 3.15
C LEU A 69 -8.19 17.81 4.33
N ILE A 70 -7.41 16.75 4.09
CA ILE A 70 -6.93 15.87 5.16
C ILE A 70 -6.00 16.60 6.11
N ARG A 71 -5.09 17.44 5.59
CA ARG A 71 -4.20 18.24 6.43
C ARG A 71 -4.96 19.23 7.31
N PHE A 72 -6.04 19.80 6.80
CA PHE A 72 -6.86 20.75 7.57
C PHE A 72 -7.70 20.06 8.64
N GLN A 73 -8.15 18.82 8.39
CA GLN A 73 -8.95 18.05 9.34
C GLN A 73 -8.11 17.23 10.34
N SER A 74 -6.81 17.05 10.06
CA SER A 74 -5.90 16.43 11.01
C SER A 74 -5.70 17.37 12.20
N PRO A 75 -5.93 16.90 13.45
CA PRO A 75 -5.55 17.69 14.62
C PRO A 75 -4.04 17.98 14.58
N VAL A 76 -3.68 19.21 14.98
CA VAL A 76 -2.30 19.68 15.09
C VAL A 76 -1.69 19.19 16.39
#